data_AF-A0A2I1H351-F1
#
_entry.id   AF-A0A2I1H351-F1
#
_cell.length_a   1.000
_cell.length_b   1.000
_cell.length_c   1.000
_cell.angle_alpha   90.00
_cell.angle_beta   90.00
_cell.angle_gamma   90.00
#
_symmetry.space_group_name_H-M   'P 1'
#
loop_
_entity.id
_entity.type
_entity.pdbx_description
1 polymer ?
#
loop_
_entity_poly.entity_id
_entity_poly.type
_entity_poly.pdbx_seq_one_letter_code
_entity_poly.pdbx_strand_id
1 'polypeptide(L)'
;MSERWVDLYTVCPGRGCNNETPSYWVHSVDSYRTQISNHGRIKCTGCSTVDYMKNWDFACSKHSGEYRPTSSISFGKALFIASNNVGMDDDFIDDLSRYLRKNKWDYGLR
;
A
#
# COMPACT_ATOMS: atom_id res chain seq x y z
N MET A 1 -16.34 -10.72 -4.26
CA MET A 1 -16.60 -9.32 -3.91
C MET A 1 -16.16 -8.47 -5.09
N SER A 2 -16.89 -7.39 -5.39
CA SER A 2 -16.46 -6.44 -6.41
C SER A 2 -15.21 -5.71 -5.94
N GLU A 3 -14.34 -5.34 -6.89
CA GLU A 3 -13.17 -4.54 -6.56
C GLU A 3 -13.61 -3.12 -6.17
N ARG A 4 -13.12 -2.65 -5.03
CA ARG A 4 -13.33 -1.30 -4.51
C ARG A 4 -11.98 -0.63 -4.38
N TRP A 5 -11.92 0.69 -4.55
CA TRP A 5 -10.70 1.49 -4.45
C TRP A 5 -10.87 2.58 -3.41
N VAL A 6 -9.87 2.77 -2.56
CA VAL A 6 -9.82 3.83 -1.54
C VAL A 6 -8.45 4.50 -1.58
N ASP A 7 -8.34 5.72 -1.06
CA ASP A 7 -7.04 6.39 -0.95
C ASP A 7 -6.07 5.56 -0.11
N LEU A 8 -4.84 5.41 -0.61
CA LEU A 8 -3.81 4.65 0.09
C LEU A 8 -3.33 5.45 1.29
N TYR A 9 -3.83 5.08 2.46
CA TYR A 9 -3.46 5.68 3.74
C TYR A 9 -2.79 4.62 4.62
N THR A 10 -1.46 4.71 4.77
CA THR A 10 -0.71 3.74 5.58
C THR A 10 0.62 4.31 6.03
N VAL A 11 1.25 3.68 7.03
CA VAL A 11 2.64 3.95 7.43
C VAL A 11 3.60 3.49 6.34
N CYS A 12 4.90 3.79 6.45
CA CYS A 12 5.86 3.35 5.42
C CYS A 12 5.95 1.82 5.35
N PRO A 13 5.56 1.18 4.23
CA PRO A 13 5.70 -0.26 4.07
C PRO A 13 7.07 -0.64 3.46
N GLY A 14 7.91 0.35 3.15
CA GLY A 14 9.25 0.15 2.60
C GLY A 14 10.12 -0.69 3.54
N ARG A 15 10.82 -1.68 2.99
CA ARG A 15 11.64 -2.61 3.77
C ARG A 15 12.66 -1.87 4.64
N GLY A 16 12.71 -2.21 5.92
CA GLY A 16 13.64 -1.63 6.88
C GLY A 16 13.33 -0.18 7.29
N CYS A 17 12.12 0.32 7.03
CA CYS A 17 11.66 1.60 7.57
C CYS A 17 10.86 1.41 8.86
N ASN A 18 11.17 2.22 9.87
CA ASN A 18 10.46 2.28 11.16
C ASN A 18 9.69 3.60 11.28
N ASN A 19 9.12 4.08 10.17
CA ASN A 19 8.21 5.23 10.20
C ASN A 19 6.79 4.73 10.44
N GLU A 20 6.29 4.94 11.66
CA GLU A 20 4.96 4.48 12.10
C GLU A 20 3.88 5.56 11.97
N THR A 21 4.21 6.72 11.39
CA THR A 21 3.22 7.78 11.13
C THR A 21 2.46 7.47 9.84
N PRO A 22 1.15 7.19 9.88
CA PRO A 22 0.38 6.93 8.67
C PRO A 22 0.21 8.20 7.86
N SER A 23 0.20 8.07 6.54
CA SER A 23 0.01 9.20 5.64
C SER A 23 -0.63 8.75 4.33
N TYR A 24 -1.19 9.71 3.61
CA TYR A 24 -1.64 9.50 2.24
C TYR A 24 -0.46 9.50 1.29
N TRP A 25 -0.43 8.50 0.41
CA TRP A 25 0.64 8.32 -0.55
C TRP A 25 0.36 9.07 -1.86
N VAL A 26 1.45 9.42 -2.54
CA VAL A 26 1.43 10.06 -3.86
C VAL A 26 2.37 9.32 -4.80
N HIS A 27 2.08 9.39 -6.09
CA HIS A 27 2.95 8.84 -7.12
C HIS A 27 4.13 9.79 -7.36
N SER A 28 5.34 9.24 -7.43
CA SER A 28 6.58 10.00 -7.46
C SER A 28 6.76 10.89 -8.68
N VAL A 29 6.17 10.50 -9.82
CA VAL A 29 6.36 11.20 -11.10
C VAL A 29 5.44 12.41 -11.21
N ASP A 30 4.17 12.26 -10.82
CA ASP A 30 3.12 13.25 -11.09
C ASP A 30 2.55 13.89 -9.82
N SER A 31 2.97 13.45 -8.64
CA SER A 31 2.52 13.92 -7.31
C SER A 31 1.02 13.74 -7.03
N TYR A 32 0.29 12.97 -7.86
CA TYR A 32 -1.13 12.68 -7.63
C TYR A 32 -1.30 11.60 -6.55
N ARG A 33 -2.49 11.58 -5.93
CA ARG A 33 -2.84 10.59 -4.91
C ARG A 33 -2.80 9.18 -5.47
N THR A 34 -2.35 8.23 -4.66
CA THR A 34 -2.48 6.81 -4.95
C THR A 34 -3.67 6.21 -4.18
N GLN A 35 -4.28 5.21 -4.81
CA GLN A 35 -5.38 4.43 -4.24
C GLN A 35 -5.01 2.97 -4.19
N ILE A 36 -5.52 2.25 -3.20
CA ILE A 36 -5.39 0.80 -3.08
C ILE A 36 -6.75 0.14 -3.25
N SER A 37 -6.77 -1.02 -3.90
CA SER A 37 -7.95 -1.86 -4.00
C SER A 37 -7.99 -2.95 -2.93
N ASN A 38 -9.19 -3.45 -2.65
CA ASN A 38 -9.37 -4.67 -1.84
C ASN A 38 -8.82 -5.94 -2.52
N HIS A 39 -8.25 -5.82 -3.72
CA HIS A 39 -7.49 -6.86 -4.43
C HIS A 39 -5.97 -6.62 -4.42
N GLY A 40 -5.46 -5.75 -3.53
CA GLY A 40 -4.02 -5.54 -3.35
C GLY A 40 -3.33 -4.86 -4.54
N ARG A 41 -4.07 -4.14 -5.39
CA ARG A 41 -3.54 -3.32 -6.48
C ARG A 41 -3.48 -1.86 -6.05
N ILE A 42 -2.44 -1.16 -6.46
CA ILE A 42 -2.29 0.28 -6.28
C ILE A 42 -2.46 0.95 -7.63
N LYS A 43 -3.17 2.09 -7.65
CA LYS A 43 -3.29 2.95 -8.82
C LYS A 43 -2.91 4.39 -8.49
N CYS A 44 -2.33 5.10 -9.45
CA CYS A 44 -2.24 6.56 -9.42
C CYS A 44 -3.53 7.19 -9.96
N THR A 45 -4.02 8.26 -9.33
CA THR A 45 -5.21 9.01 -9.79
C THR A 45 -4.92 9.99 -10.93
N GLY A 46 -3.65 10.35 -11.16
CA GLY A 46 -3.21 11.24 -12.24
C GLY A 46 -2.91 10.49 -13.54
N CYS A 47 -1.82 9.71 -13.56
CA CYS A 47 -1.41 8.98 -14.76
C CYS A 47 -2.14 7.65 -15.00
N SER A 48 -3.02 7.21 -14.08
CA SER A 48 -3.73 5.92 -14.16
C SER A 48 -2.84 4.67 -14.20
N THR A 49 -1.54 4.75 -13.88
CA THR A 49 -0.70 3.57 -13.68
C THR A 49 -1.31 2.69 -12.60
N VAL A 50 -1.53 1.40 -12.91
CA VAL A 50 -2.09 0.42 -11.98
C VAL A 50 -1.23 -0.83 -11.98
N ASP A 51 -0.84 -1.30 -10.80
CA ASP A 51 -0.14 -2.59 -10.64
C ASP A 51 -0.37 -3.16 -9.24
N TYR A 52 0.00 -4.42 -9.02
CA TYR A 52 0.02 -5.04 -7.71
C TYR A 52 0.97 -4.32 -6.76
N MET A 53 0.56 -4.13 -5.51
CA MET A 53 1.33 -3.39 -4.50
C MET A 53 2.78 -3.88 -4.29
N LYS A 54 3.06 -5.16 -4.57
CA LYS A 54 4.41 -5.75 -4.50
C LYS A 54 5.38 -5.18 -5.53
N ASN A 55 4.86 -4.62 -6.63
CA ASN A 55 5.64 -4.03 -7.71
C ASN A 55 5.89 -2.53 -7.49
N TRP A 56 5.36 -1.96 -6.40
CA TRP A 56 5.57 -0.57 -6.02
C TRP A 56 6.68 -0.48 -4.98
N ASP A 57 7.56 0.49 -5.19
CA ASP A 57 8.56 0.89 -4.20
C ASP A 57 8.09 2.16 -3.47
N PHE A 58 8.47 2.27 -2.20
CA PHE A 58 7.98 3.32 -1.30
C PHE A 58 9.15 4.12 -0.74
N ALA A 59 9.00 5.45 -0.76
CA ALA A 59 9.89 6.39 -0.10
C ALA A 59 9.07 7.31 0.83
N CYS A 60 9.49 7.45 2.08
CA CYS A 60 8.88 8.39 3.02
C CYS A 60 9.91 9.44 3.48
N SER A 61 9.51 10.40 4.31
CA SER A 61 10.38 11.46 4.82
C SER A 61 11.67 10.96 5.50
N LYS A 62 11.68 9.76 6.09
CA LYS A 62 12.87 9.17 6.72
C LYS A 62 13.91 8.60 5.74
N HIS A 63 13.53 8.36 4.49
CA HIS A 63 14.40 7.83 3.43
C HIS A 63 13.95 8.39 2.08
N SER A 64 13.86 9.72 2.03
CA SER A 64 13.37 10.44 0.85
C SER A 64 14.33 10.23 -0.32
N GLY A 65 13.79 9.91 -1.49
CA GLY A 65 14.58 9.54 -2.67
C GLY A 65 15.09 8.09 -2.68
N GLU A 66 15.08 7.40 -1.55
CA GLU A 66 15.39 5.97 -1.46
C GLU A 66 14.10 5.15 -1.51
N TYR A 67 13.69 4.82 -2.73
CA TYR A 67 12.54 3.95 -2.99
C TYR A 67 12.89 2.52 -2.61
N ARG A 68 12.19 1.98 -1.61
CA ARG A 68 12.43 0.64 -1.10
C ARG A 68 11.27 -0.29 -1.43
N PRO A 69 11.55 -1.54 -1.81
CA PRO A 69 10.49 -2.51 -2.04
C PRO A 69 9.75 -2.79 -0.75
N THR A 70 8.50 -3.24 -0.90
CA THR A 70 7.68 -3.73 0.21
C THR A 70 7.73 -5.25 0.32
N SER A 71 7.23 -5.80 1.43
CA SER A 71 7.07 -7.24 1.65
C SER A 71 5.71 -7.54 2.30
N SER A 72 5.25 -8.80 2.25
CA SER A 72 3.99 -9.20 2.88
C SER A 72 3.95 -8.86 4.37
N ILE A 73 5.08 -9.00 5.05
CA ILE A 73 5.26 -8.67 6.45
C ILE A 73 5.22 -7.15 6.64
N SER A 74 5.99 -6.39 5.86
CA SER A 74 6.05 -4.93 5.98
C SER A 74 4.71 -4.27 5.67
N PHE A 75 4.05 -4.71 4.59
CA PHE A 75 2.75 -4.19 4.21
C PHE A 75 1.64 -4.63 5.18
N GLY A 76 1.67 -5.88 5.65
CA GLY A 76 0.71 -6.36 6.65
C GLY A 76 0.79 -5.57 7.96
N LYS A 77 2.01 -5.28 8.43
CA LYS A 77 2.23 -4.36 9.57
C LYS A 77 1.69 -2.96 9.26
N ALA A 78 1.94 -2.48 8.04
CA ALA A 78 1.54 -1.14 7.66
C ALA A 78 0.00 -0.97 7.62
N LEU A 79 -0.70 -1.97 7.08
CA LEU A 79 -2.17 -2.05 7.10
C LEU A 79 -2.72 -2.15 8.51
N PHE A 80 -2.11 -2.96 9.38
CA PHE A 80 -2.56 -3.09 10.77
C PHE A 80 -2.42 -1.78 11.55
N ILE A 81 -1.36 -1.00 11.31
CA ILE A 81 -1.22 0.32 11.93
C ILE A 81 -2.23 1.29 11.31
N ALA A 82 -2.44 1.22 9.99
CA ALA A 82 -3.43 2.03 9.29
C ALA A 82 -4.87 1.77 9.76
N SER A 83 -5.23 0.52 10.08
CA SER A 83 -6.57 0.16 10.57
C SER A 83 -6.90 0.77 11.92
N ASN A 84 -5.89 0.99 12.75
CA ASN A 84 -6.06 1.71 14.01
C ASN A 84 -6.22 3.23 13.81
N ASN A 85 -6.24 3.71 12.57
CA ASN A 85 -6.39 5.12 12.21
C ASN A 85 -7.58 5.29 11.24
N VAL A 86 -8.32 6.39 11.34
CA VAL A 86 -9.61 6.64 10.64
C VAL A 86 -9.49 6.80 9.11
N GLY A 87 -8.33 6.50 8.51
CA GLY A 87 -8.06 6.73 7.09
C GLY A 87 -8.55 5.63 6.15
N MET A 88 -8.85 4.43 6.66
CA MET A 88 -9.39 3.30 5.89
C MET A 88 -10.46 2.58 6.71
N ASP A 89 -11.59 2.25 6.07
CA ASP A 89 -12.73 1.56 6.69
C ASP A 89 -12.40 0.10 7.05
N ASP A 90 -12.90 -0.37 8.20
CA ASP A 90 -12.57 -1.70 8.74
C ASP A 90 -12.97 -2.83 7.77
N ASP A 91 -14.14 -2.75 7.14
CA ASP A 91 -14.59 -3.79 6.17
C ASP A 91 -13.67 -3.84 4.96
N PHE A 92 -13.16 -2.69 4.50
CA PHE A 92 -12.19 -2.66 3.42
C PHE A 92 -10.87 -3.35 3.82
N ILE A 93 -10.39 -3.09 5.03
CA ILE A 93 -9.14 -3.67 5.54
C ILE A 93 -9.30 -5.18 5.73
N ASP A 94 -10.46 -5.62 6.18
CA ASP A 94 -10.81 -7.03 6.32
C ASP A 94 -10.84 -7.75 4.97
N ASP A 95 -11.47 -7.15 3.96
CA ASP A 95 -11.50 -7.66 2.59
C ASP A 95 -10.09 -7.77 2.01
N LEU A 96 -9.30 -6.69 2.11
CA LEU A 96 -7.92 -6.65 1.64
C LEU A 96 -7.08 -7.72 2.35
N SER A 97 -7.19 -7.81 3.68
CA SER A 97 -6.45 -8.80 4.48
C SER A 97 -6.82 -10.22 4.09
N ARG A 98 -8.11 -10.52 3.86
CA ARG A 98 -8.57 -11.82 3.36
C ARG A 98 -8.03 -12.11 1.97
N TYR A 99 -8.06 -11.13 1.06
CA TYR A 99 -7.50 -11.26 -0.28
C TYR A 99 -6.01 -11.59 -0.23
N LEU A 100 -5.22 -10.85 0.56
CA LEU A 100 -3.77 -11.04 0.69
C LEU A 100 -3.40 -12.38 1.33
N ARG A 101 -4.22 -12.88 2.27
CA ARG A 101 -4.02 -14.22 2.86
C ARG A 101 -4.33 -15.34 1.88
N LYS A 102 -5.38 -15.21 1.07
CA LYS A 102 -5.80 -16.22 0.09
C LYS A 102 -4.89 -16.25 -1.13
N ASN A 103 -4.51 -15.09 -1.62
CA ASN A 103 -3.61 -14.92 -2.75
C ASN A 103 -2.19 -14.73 -2.19
N LYS A 104 -1.66 -15.78 -1.53
CA LYS A 104 -0.28 -15.82 -1.01
C LYS A 104 0.62 -15.21 -2.08
N TRP A 105 1.08 -14.00 -1.82
CA TRP A 105 1.80 -13.09 -2.73
C TRP A 105 2.40 -13.84 -3.91
N ASP A 106 1.70 -13.88 -5.05
CA ASP A 106 2.03 -14.73 -6.20
C ASP A 106 3.51 -14.52 -6.56
N TYR A 107 4.37 -15.46 -6.13
CA TYR A 107 5.82 -15.34 -6.09
C TYR A 107 6.40 -15.60 -7.48
N GLY A 108 6.43 -14.56 -8.32
CA GLY A 108 7.55 -14.39 -9.23
C GLY A 108 8.59 -13.56 -8.51
N LEU A 109 9.71 -14.18 -8.09
CA LEU A 109 10.89 -13.48 -7.60
C LEU A 109 11.27 -12.39 -8.63
N ARG A 110 11.38 -11.15 -8.17
CA ARG A 110 12.22 -10.14 -8.84
C ARG A 110 13.56 -10.13 -8.14
#